data_AF-M8E7A0-F1
#
_entry.id   AF-M8E7A0-F1
#
_cell.length_a   1.000
_cell.length_b   1.000
_cell.length_c   1.000
_cell.angle_alpha   90.00
_cell.angle_beta   90.00
_cell.angle_gamma   90.00
#
_symmetry.space_group_name_H-M   'P 1'
#
loop_
_entity.id
_entity.type
_entity.pdbx_description
1 polymer ?
#
loop_
_entity_poly.entity_id
_entity_poly.type
_entity_poly.pdbx_seq_one_letter_code
_entity_poly.pdbx_strand_id
1 'polypeptide(L)'
;MAQTVIIYTQKTCGPCQEEKMWLSQQNVAFEDRDIRENDAYFQEAIGLGASMTPVTLIEKDSGDRIVIHGFDKEQLKKRWIFPDPTLFSYTST
;
A
#
# COMPACT_ATOMS: atom_id res chain seq x y z
N MET A 1 -3.44 -7.39 14.85
CA MET A 1 -2.30 -7.07 13.97
C MET A 1 -2.65 -5.76 13.29
N ALA A 2 -2.06 -4.66 13.74
CA ALA A 2 -2.26 -3.37 13.11
C ALA A 2 -1.18 -3.18 12.05
N GLN A 3 -1.58 -2.86 10.83
CA GLN A 3 -0.69 -2.49 9.75
C GLN A 3 -1.23 -1.21 9.12
N THR A 4 -0.41 -0.18 9.09
CA THR A 4 -0.77 1.11 8.48
C THR A 4 -0.29 1.10 7.05
N VAL A 5 -1.20 1.39 6.12
CA VAL A 5 -0.88 1.51 4.68
C VAL A 5 -1.12 2.93 4.28
N ILE A 6 -0.09 3.54 3.69
CA ILE A 6 -0.17 4.88 3.15
C ILE A 6 0.22 4.79 1.69
N ILE A 7 -0.65 5.29 0.82
CA ILE A 7 -0.40 5.35 -0.62
C ILE A 7 -0.23 6.82 -0.99
N TYR A 8 0.96 7.15 -1.47
CA TYR A 8 1.26 8.44 -2.05
C TYR A 8 0.84 8.43 -3.51
N THR A 9 -0.19 9.22 -3.83
CA THR A 9 -0.79 9.29 -5.15
C THR A 9 -0.84 10.70 -5.69
N GLN A 10 -1.32 10.85 -6.91
CA GLN A 10 -1.64 12.14 -7.50
C GLN A 10 -2.86 12.01 -8.40
N LYS A 11 -3.56 13.12 -8.63
CA LYS A 11 -4.59 13.22 -9.67
C LYS A 11 -4.04 12.80 -11.03
N THR A 12 -4.96 12.27 -11.86
CA THR A 12 -4.70 11.79 -13.23
C THR A 12 -3.56 10.76 -13.35
N CYS A 13 -3.45 9.87 -12.37
CA CYS A 13 -2.52 8.73 -12.37
C CYS A 13 -3.30 7.41 -12.48
N GLY A 14 -3.28 6.79 -13.66
CA GLY A 14 -3.87 5.46 -13.90
C GLY A 14 -3.43 4.39 -12.88
N PRO A 15 -2.12 4.12 -12.71
CA PRO A 15 -1.66 3.06 -11.82
C PRO A 15 -2.00 3.33 -10.34
N CYS A 16 -2.09 4.60 -9.93
CA CYS A 16 -2.53 4.97 -8.59
C CYS A 16 -3.98 4.56 -8.34
N GLN A 17 -4.85 4.73 -9.35
CA GLN A 17 -6.25 4.31 -9.23
C GLN A 17 -6.39 2.79 -9.22
N GLU A 18 -5.59 2.09 -10.04
CA GLU A 18 -5.55 0.62 -10.04
C GLU A 18 -5.09 0.06 -8.70
N GLU A 19 -4.07 0.63 -8.08
CA GLU A 19 -3.59 0.20 -6.76
C GLU A 19 -4.65 0.39 -5.67
N LYS A 20 -5.30 1.56 -5.61
CA LYS A 20 -6.41 1.84 -4.68
C LYS A 20 -7.54 0.83 -4.87
N MET A 21 -7.99 0.61 -6.10
CA MET A 21 -9.05 -0.35 -6.40
C MET A 21 -8.68 -1.76 -5.97
N TRP A 22 -7.44 -2.18 -6.25
CA TRP A 22 -6.96 -3.50 -5.86
C TRP A 22 -6.94 -3.64 -4.34
N LEU A 23 -6.39 -2.69 -3.60
CA LEU A 23 -6.37 -2.73 -2.13
C LEU A 23 -7.79 -2.74 -1.54
N SER A 24 -8.71 -1.93 -2.08
CA SER A 24 -10.12 -1.96 -1.66
C SER A 24 -10.79 -3.31 -1.92
N GLN A 25 -10.54 -3.95 -3.08
CA GLN A 25 -11.05 -5.30 -3.39
C GLN A 25 -10.53 -6.36 -2.42
N GLN A 26 -9.32 -6.16 -1.92
CA GLN A 26 -8.66 -7.02 -0.95
C GLN A 26 -9.04 -6.70 0.51
N ASN A 27 -10.01 -5.80 0.72
CA ASN A 27 -10.47 -5.33 2.02
C ASN A 27 -9.35 -4.73 2.88
N VAL A 28 -8.37 -4.10 2.22
CA VAL A 28 -7.25 -3.43 2.88
C VAL A 28 -7.63 -1.99 3.15
N ALA A 29 -7.55 -1.58 4.41
CA ALA A 29 -7.63 -0.18 4.79
C ALA A 29 -6.30 0.51 4.43
N PHE A 30 -6.39 1.64 3.73
CA PHE A 30 -5.25 2.46 3.37
C PHE A 30 -5.59 3.95 3.47
N GLU A 31 -4.57 4.75 3.73
CA GLU A 31 -4.62 6.20 3.67
C GLU A 31 -4.19 6.66 2.28
N ASP A 32 -5.00 7.50 1.65
CA ASP A 32 -4.69 8.12 0.37
C ASP A 32 -4.10 9.51 0.58
N ARG A 33 -2.84 9.70 0.20
CA ARG A 33 -2.11 10.96 0.32
C ARG A 33 -1.80 11.52 -1.06
N ASP A 34 -2.56 12.52 -1.49
CA ASP A 34 -2.28 13.22 -2.75
C ASP A 34 -1.10 14.18 -2.58
N ILE A 35 0.02 13.85 -3.24
CA ILE A 35 1.26 14.63 -3.19
C ILE A 35 1.15 15.98 -3.93
N ARG A 36 0.11 16.19 -4.75
CA ARG A 36 -0.14 17.46 -5.45
C ARG A 36 -0.99 18.41 -4.62
N GLU A 37 -1.73 17.91 -3.64
CA GLU A 37 -2.57 18.72 -2.77
C GLU A 37 -1.89 19.09 -1.45
N ASN A 38 -0.83 18.37 -1.07
CA ASN A 38 -0.09 18.63 0.16
C ASN A 38 1.42 18.45 -0.04
N ASP A 39 2.17 19.55 0.11
CA ASP A 39 3.62 19.57 -0.01
C ASP A 39 4.32 18.66 1.01
N ALA A 40 3.75 18.49 2.21
CA ALA A 40 4.30 17.56 3.20
C ALA A 40 4.26 16.12 2.69
N TYR A 41 3.16 15.70 2.04
CA TYR A 41 3.04 14.37 1.46
C TYR A 41 4.02 14.18 0.29
N PHE A 42 4.27 15.24 -0.47
CA PHE A 42 5.31 15.23 -1.49
C PHE A 42 6.69 15.01 -0.87
N GLN A 43 7.06 15.78 0.16
CA GLN A 43 8.35 15.62 0.84
C GLN A 43 8.49 14.23 1.49
N GLU A 44 7.43 13.70 2.10
CA GLU A 44 7.42 12.33 2.63
C GLU A 44 7.69 11.31 1.52
N ALA A 45 6.98 11.39 0.40
CA ALA A 45 7.20 10.50 -0.74
C ALA A 45 8.65 10.56 -1.24
N ILE A 46 9.20 11.77 -1.42
CA ILE A 46 10.60 11.95 -1.82
C ILE A 46 11.57 11.37 -0.77
N GLY A 47 11.30 11.58 0.52
CA GLY A 47 12.08 11.02 1.62
C GLY A 47 12.07 9.48 1.65
N LEU A 48 11.01 8.87 1.14
CA LEU A 48 10.89 7.42 0.94
C LEU A 48 11.58 6.94 -0.35
N GLY A 49 12.21 7.83 -1.12
CA GLY A 49 12.88 7.51 -2.39
C GLY A 49 11.94 7.47 -3.60
N ALA A 50 10.78 8.11 -3.52
CA ALA A 50 9.85 8.15 -4.64
C ALA A 50 10.45 8.86 -5.86
N SER A 51 10.46 8.15 -6.99
CA SER A 51 10.75 8.71 -8.32
C SER A 51 9.51 8.75 -9.22
N MET A 52 8.45 8.04 -8.85
CA MET A 52 7.17 7.96 -9.54
C MET A 52 6.04 7.65 -8.55
N THR A 53 4.80 7.89 -8.97
CA THR A 53 3.60 7.46 -8.23
C THR A 53 2.95 6.24 -8.91
N PRO A 54 2.29 5.33 -8.16
CA PRO A 54 2.10 5.38 -6.71
C PRO A 54 3.36 4.95 -5.94
N VAL A 55 3.46 5.38 -4.67
CA VAL A 55 4.39 4.80 -3.70
C VAL A 55 3.59 4.34 -2.50
N THR A 56 3.77 3.09 -2.11
CA THR A 56 3.07 2.51 -0.97
C THR A 56 4.05 2.29 0.19
N LEU A 57 3.76 2.93 1.32
CA LEU A 57 4.41 2.70 2.60
C LEU A 57 3.55 1.76 3.43
N ILE A 58 4.14 0.65 3.88
CA ILE A 58 3.50 -0.28 4.82
C ILE A 58 4.32 -0.26 6.10
N GLU A 59 3.67 0.08 7.21
CA GLU A 59 4.24 0.01 8.55
C GLU A 59 3.60 -1.14 9.32
N LYS A 60 4.43 -2.07 9.80
CA LYS A 60 4.02 -3.18 10.65
C LYS A 60 4.19 -2.82 12.12
N ASP A 61 3.35 -3.39 12.98
CA ASP A 61 3.45 -3.26 14.44
C ASP A 61 4.84 -3.61 15.01
N SER A 62 5.54 -4.57 14.38
CA SER A 62 6.92 -4.95 14.73
C SER A 62 7.97 -3.84 14.52
N GLY A 63 7.58 -2.69 13.94
CA GLY A 63 8.48 -1.59 13.57
C GLY A 63 9.09 -1.72 12.17
N ASP A 64 8.77 -2.80 11.43
CA ASP A 64 9.21 -2.96 10.05
C ASP A 64 8.50 -1.98 9.11
N ARG A 65 9.30 -1.20 8.38
CA ARG A 65 8.84 -0.28 7.34
C ARG A 65 9.18 -0.82 5.96
N ILE A 66 8.25 -0.62 5.05
CA ILE A 66 8.30 -1.24 3.73
C ILE A 66 7.85 -0.20 2.73
N VAL A 67 8.69 0.05 1.73
CA VAL A 67 8.36 0.97 0.65
C VAL A 67 8.29 0.18 -0.64
N ILE A 68 7.18 0.33 -1.36
CA ILE A 68 6.94 -0.25 -2.66
C ILE A 68 6.77 0.90 -3.64
N HIS A 69 7.53 0.89 -4.72
CA HIS A 69 7.48 1.93 -5.76
C HIS A 69 6.74 1.40 -6.99
N GLY A 70 5.80 2.19 -7.49
CA GLY A 70 4.94 1.82 -8.60
C GLY A 70 3.90 0.78 -8.21
N PHE A 71 2.93 0.59 -9.12
CA PHE A 71 1.91 -0.43 -8.93
C PHE A 71 2.46 -1.81 -9.32
N ASP A 72 2.89 -2.57 -8.32
CA ASP A 72 3.45 -3.90 -8.48
C ASP A 72 2.65 -4.93 -7.67
N LYS A 73 1.63 -5.51 -8.33
CA LYS A 73 0.69 -6.46 -7.70
C LYS A 73 1.39 -7.65 -7.05
N GLU A 74 2.48 -8.13 -7.64
CA GLU A 74 3.19 -9.31 -7.14
C GLU A 74 3.99 -8.97 -5.88
N GLN A 75 4.66 -7.82 -5.86
CA GLN A 75 5.33 -7.34 -4.65
C GLN A 75 4.34 -7.03 -3.54
N LEU A 76 3.19 -6.42 -3.87
CA LEU A 76 2.11 -6.18 -2.93
C LEU A 76 1.63 -7.51 -2.34
N LYS A 77 1.26 -8.51 -3.14
CA LYS A 77 0.83 -9.84 -2.64
C LYS A 77 1.87 -10.58 -1.80
N LYS A 78 3.16 -10.44 -2.12
CA LYS A 78 4.23 -11.14 -1.39
C LYS A 78 4.48 -10.53 -0.02
N ARG A 79 4.38 -9.21 0.06
CA ARG A 79 4.76 -8.41 1.23
C ARG A 79 3.60 -8.15 2.16
N TRP A 80 2.42 -7.98 1.56
CA TRP A 80 1.13 -8.15 2.17
C TRP A 80 0.92 -9.65 2.36
N ILE A 81 1.31 -10.19 3.52
CA ILE A 81 0.91 -11.55 3.90
C ILE A 81 -0.63 -11.50 3.94
N PHE A 82 -1.26 -11.81 2.82
CA PHE A 82 -2.65 -12.23 2.82
C PHE A 82 -2.70 -13.39 3.82
N PRO A 83 -3.65 -13.41 4.76
CA PRO A 83 -4.01 -14.70 5.34
C PRO A 83 -4.28 -15.60 4.14
N ASP A 84 -3.44 -16.60 3.97
CA ASP A 84 -3.56 -17.52 2.86
C ASP A 84 -5.02 -18.02 2.85
N PRO A 85 -5.75 -17.94 1.73
CA PRO A 85 -7.13 -18.40 1.70
C PRO A 85 -7.27 -19.89 2.03
N THR A 86 -6.16 -20.66 2.05
CA THR A 86 -6.11 -22.05 2.54
C THR A 86 -5.89 -22.19 4.05
N LEU A 87 -5.42 -21.14 4.74
CA LEU A 87 -5.27 -21.11 6.20
C LEU A 87 -6.61 -20.92 6.94
N PHE A 88 -7.69 -20.55 6.23
CA PHE A 88 -9.05 -20.47 6.78
C PHE A 88 -9.87 -21.76 6.58
N SER A 89 -9.30 -22.80 5.98
CA SER A 89 -10.00 -24.05 5.66
C SER A 89 -9.73 -25.19 6.67
N TYR A 90 -9.09 -24.91 7.81
CA TYR A 90 -8.73 -25.93 8.81
C TYR A 90 -9.22 -25.59 10.23
N THR A 91 -10.48 -25.18 10.35
CA THR A 91 -11.22 -25.33 11.62
C THR A 91 -12.64 -25.82 11.33
N SER A 92 -12.77 -27.06 10.86
CA SER A 92 -13.97 -27.87 11.09
C SER A 92 -13.61 -28.95 12.09
N THR A 93 -13.94 -28.70 13.35
CA THR A 93 -14.19 -29.75 14.35
C THR A 93 -15.53 -30.42 14.04
#